data_AF-A0A1N6DKL4-F1
#
_entry.id   AF-A0A1N6DKL4-F1
#
_cell.length_a   1.000
_cell.length_b   1.000
_cell.length_c   1.000
_cell.angle_alpha   90.00
_cell.angle_beta   90.00
_cell.angle_gamma   90.00
#
_symmetry.space_group_name_H-M   'P 1'
#
loop_
_entity.id
_entity.type
_entity.pdbx_description
1 polymer ?
#
loop_
_entity_poly.entity_id
_entity_poly.type
_entity_poly.pdbx_seq_one_letter_code
_entity_poly.pdbx_strand_id
1 'polypeptide(L)'
;MKRPLYFEILSFFLSMFIMASCQKKTTVNEPILTAGMNNFQFAMQQEEGEELVGVYYMPSWNTSPDSSTDRDSFWSCITGKENCSSLQNPGIWGPKGRVYNKKYPYEGPYLDRKPIAELKGFYKRDDPEVIKKQLEYMKSYGIDFFAYDWFYGRHYYYHLYFGPQSKIYYPKGWKIDTNRDGRVAVPGLVEWGDQLKVMLEVNAKLPKEKQMKWAINWCDDSHERWMHWLEIGSPDAKARKANYEGEKPDKELYLKVHEKITQLWIDEYFKRGDYLKEKDGRPIVYFYFPQDAESRAAFYGLKLKDLLDLSQATAKKAGFSGIKFIAVTAGPMLERERAYGLPTKWVAKNPSKPWEGGSYQNKQLLQEYVPRLKSMGFEGMTAYVYHNFMEKDNKSYADMRETYKGHWNMWSEKFKADPDFEYQVPVAMGWDMRPAGGTWPQQTGIPSEPIKDRVHSDKKSFLAKLVDAQKVSKKYRSTNGNTIMICCWNEYLEGNYIEPTEGHGFDYLESIQEVFGKK
;
A
#
# COMPACT_ATOMS: atom_id res chain seq x y z
N MET A 1 18.55 -51.55 -15.81
CA MET A 1 19.95 -51.43 -15.39
C MET A 1 20.02 -50.52 -14.18
N LYS A 2 20.25 -51.13 -13.02
CA LYS A 2 20.46 -50.49 -11.73
C LYS A 2 21.77 -51.06 -11.18
N ARG A 3 22.41 -50.24 -10.33
CA ARG A 3 23.41 -50.54 -9.29
C ARG A 3 24.90 -50.31 -9.66
N PRO A 4 25.81 -50.08 -8.68
CA PRO A 4 25.76 -49.07 -7.59
C PRO A 4 27.16 -48.66 -7.01
N LEU A 5 27.16 -48.04 -5.80
CA LEU A 5 28.17 -48.09 -4.70
C LEU A 5 29.57 -47.41 -4.94
N TYR A 6 30.30 -46.79 -3.99
CA TYR A 6 30.23 -46.60 -2.53
C TYR A 6 31.37 -45.65 -2.03
N PHE A 7 31.18 -45.08 -0.82
CA PHE A 7 32.13 -44.64 0.24
C PHE A 7 33.35 -43.73 -0.09
N GLU A 8 33.96 -42.90 0.78
CA GLU A 8 33.69 -42.17 2.03
C GLU A 8 35.08 -41.58 2.47
N ILE A 9 35.11 -40.72 3.51
CA ILE A 9 36.25 -40.33 4.39
C ILE A 9 37.08 -39.11 3.91
N LEU A 10 36.96 -37.90 4.47
CA LEU A 10 37.28 -37.33 5.80
C LEU A 10 38.79 -37.00 6.03
N SER A 11 39.02 -35.71 6.36
CA SER A 11 39.98 -35.18 7.37
C SER A 11 41.40 -34.69 7.01
N PHE A 12 41.55 -33.36 7.18
CA PHE A 12 42.49 -32.62 8.07
C PHE A 12 43.93 -32.19 7.67
N PHE A 13 44.25 -30.98 8.20
CA PHE A 13 45.54 -30.33 8.53
C PHE A 13 46.23 -29.33 7.56
N LEU A 14 45.95 -28.04 7.81
CA LEU A 14 46.84 -26.94 8.25
C LEU A 14 48.37 -27.08 8.08
N SER A 15 49.01 -26.09 7.41
CA SER A 15 50.10 -25.25 8.00
C SER A 15 50.76 -24.31 6.98
N MET A 16 50.99 -23.06 7.41
CA MET A 16 51.81 -22.00 6.82
C MET A 16 53.29 -22.41 6.63
N PHE A 17 54.01 -21.80 5.68
CA PHE A 17 55.29 -21.11 5.95
C PHE A 17 55.69 -20.13 4.82
N ILE A 18 56.49 -19.14 5.24
CA ILE A 18 56.88 -17.86 4.62
C ILE A 18 58.16 -17.99 3.77
N MET A 19 58.42 -17.03 2.86
CA MET A 19 59.72 -16.33 2.53
C MET A 19 59.75 -15.95 1.03
N ALA A 20 59.62 -14.68 0.63
CA ALA A 20 60.59 -13.55 0.66
C ALA A 20 61.69 -13.59 -0.44
N SER A 21 61.72 -12.55 -1.30
CA SER A 21 62.90 -12.02 -2.05
C SER A 21 62.43 -11.02 -3.14
N CYS A 22 62.63 -9.70 -2.98
CA CYS A 22 63.66 -8.82 -3.62
C CYS A 22 63.54 -8.70 -5.17
N GLN A 23 63.72 -7.57 -5.86
CA GLN A 23 64.21 -6.20 -5.61
C GLN A 23 64.03 -5.41 -6.94
N LYS A 24 63.76 -4.09 -6.90
CA LYS A 24 64.63 -3.06 -7.52
C LYS A 24 64.05 -1.64 -7.39
N LYS A 25 64.94 -0.74 -6.98
CA LYS A 25 64.79 0.71 -6.83
C LYS A 25 65.08 1.43 -8.15
N THR A 26 64.40 2.55 -8.38
CA THR A 26 64.96 3.71 -9.09
C THR A 26 64.43 5.00 -8.45
N THR A 27 65.35 5.89 -8.15
CA THR A 27 65.24 7.19 -7.44
C THR A 27 64.92 8.34 -8.39
N VAL A 28 64.04 9.27 -7.99
CA VAL A 28 64.06 10.68 -8.45
C VAL A 28 63.60 11.60 -7.30
N ASN A 29 64.26 12.75 -7.20
CA ASN A 29 64.29 13.75 -6.12
C ASN A 29 62.94 14.40 -5.73
N GLU A 30 62.82 14.70 -4.42
CA GLU A 30 61.78 15.54 -3.81
C GLU A 30 61.98 17.04 -4.09
N PRO A 31 60.88 17.81 -4.06
CA PRO A 31 60.81 19.04 -3.31
C PRO A 31 59.96 18.85 -2.05
N ILE A 32 60.49 19.31 -0.92
CA ILE A 32 59.84 19.30 0.39
C ILE A 32 58.58 20.18 0.33
N LEU A 33 57.42 19.53 0.43
CA LEU A 33 56.15 20.16 0.77
C LEU A 33 55.59 19.40 1.96
N THR A 34 55.51 20.09 3.09
CA THR A 34 54.91 19.63 4.34
C THR A 34 53.41 19.35 4.14
N ALA A 35 53.10 18.11 3.75
CA ALA A 35 51.73 17.60 3.72
C ALA A 35 51.38 16.99 5.08
N GLY A 36 50.49 17.66 5.81
CA GLY A 36 49.79 17.05 6.94
C GLY A 36 49.04 15.81 6.47
N MET A 37 49.22 14.71 7.18
CA MET A 37 48.44 13.48 7.00
C MET A 37 46.99 13.76 7.39
N ASN A 38 46.17 14.22 6.45
CA ASN A 38 44.74 14.01 6.55
C ASN A 38 44.47 12.57 6.10
N ASN A 39 44.39 11.68 7.09
CA ASN A 39 43.72 10.40 6.96
C ASN A 39 42.35 10.65 6.32
N PHE A 40 42.15 10.18 5.09
CA PHE A 40 40.81 9.96 4.54
C PHE A 40 40.18 8.78 5.28
N GLN A 41 39.71 9.08 6.49
CA GLN A 41 38.81 8.22 7.22
C GLN A 41 37.42 8.60 6.72
N PHE A 42 36.85 7.78 5.82
CA PHE A 42 35.42 7.78 5.58
C PHE A 42 34.76 7.43 6.91
N ALA A 43 34.46 8.45 7.71
CA ALA A 43 33.57 8.32 8.84
C ALA A 43 32.19 8.11 8.24
N MET A 44 31.73 6.86 8.19
CA MET A 44 30.31 6.57 8.28
C MET A 44 29.85 7.11 9.64
N GLN A 45 29.47 8.38 9.66
CA GLN A 45 28.60 8.89 10.70
C GLN A 45 27.27 8.16 10.49
N GLN A 46 27.04 7.10 11.26
CA GLN A 46 25.68 6.60 11.45
C GLN A 46 24.91 7.78 12.04
N GLU A 47 24.06 8.43 11.24
CA GLU A 47 23.10 9.38 11.78
C GLU A 47 22.30 8.66 12.87
N GLU A 48 22.49 9.08 14.11
CA GLU A 48 21.69 8.69 15.29
C GLU A 48 20.26 9.24 15.19
N GLY A 49 19.56 8.93 14.09
CA GLY A 49 18.14 9.20 13.93
C GLY A 49 17.29 8.10 14.57
N GLU A 50 16.12 8.44 15.07
CA GLU A 50 15.07 7.47 15.37
C GLU A 50 14.45 6.94 14.06
N GLU A 51 13.92 5.72 14.06
CA GLU A 51 13.10 5.24 12.93
C GLU A 51 11.82 6.06 12.79
N LEU A 52 11.41 6.34 11.55
CA LEU A 52 10.11 6.93 11.26
C LEU A 52 9.08 5.80 11.13
N VAL A 53 8.09 5.72 12.02
CA VAL A 53 7.11 4.62 12.04
C VAL A 53 5.80 5.07 11.38
N GLY A 54 5.48 4.46 10.25
CA GLY A 54 4.22 4.63 9.55
C GLY A 54 3.26 3.47 9.78
N VAL A 55 1.95 3.73 9.71
CA VAL A 55 0.92 2.67 9.68
C VAL A 55 -0.07 2.91 8.53
N TYR A 56 -0.49 1.87 7.82
CA TYR A 56 -1.59 2.00 6.87
C TYR A 56 -2.94 2.09 7.60
N TYR A 57 -3.85 2.92 7.09
CA TYR A 57 -5.20 3.09 7.63
C TYR A 57 -6.24 2.80 6.56
N MET A 58 -7.17 1.91 6.89
CA MET A 58 -8.12 1.34 5.94
C MET A 58 -9.52 1.90 6.16
N PRO A 59 -10.13 2.56 5.15
CA PRO A 59 -11.49 3.00 5.30
C PRO A 59 -12.47 1.84 5.25
N SER A 60 -13.46 1.87 6.14
CA SER A 60 -14.68 1.10 5.95
C SER A 60 -15.71 1.91 5.17
N TRP A 61 -16.74 1.25 4.65
CA TRP A 61 -17.78 1.90 3.85
C TRP A 61 -19.17 1.34 4.15
N ASN A 62 -20.20 2.11 3.79
CA ASN A 62 -21.57 1.63 3.85
C ASN A 62 -21.82 0.63 2.72
N THR A 63 -22.25 -0.57 3.09
CA THR A 63 -22.62 -1.66 2.18
C THR A 63 -24.13 -1.81 2.01
N SER A 64 -24.92 -0.99 2.70
CA SER A 64 -26.37 -0.95 2.54
C SER A 64 -26.76 -0.17 1.28
N PRO A 65 -27.71 -0.69 0.47
CA PRO A 65 -28.31 0.09 -0.61
C PRO A 65 -29.30 1.15 -0.08
N ASP A 66 -29.81 0.97 1.13
CA ASP A 66 -30.65 1.94 1.82
C ASP A 66 -29.76 2.97 2.53
N SER A 67 -29.88 4.24 2.10
CA SER A 67 -29.10 5.36 2.62
C SER A 67 -29.43 5.74 4.05
N SER A 68 -30.56 5.28 4.61
CA SER A 68 -30.91 5.48 6.02
C SER A 68 -30.24 4.44 6.94
N THR A 69 -29.70 3.37 6.37
CA THR A 69 -28.99 2.31 7.09
C THR A 69 -27.49 2.44 6.86
N ASP A 70 -26.71 2.59 7.91
CA ASP A 70 -25.26 2.53 7.84
C ASP A 70 -24.75 1.13 8.19
N ARG A 71 -24.56 0.28 7.17
CA ARG A 71 -23.99 -1.06 7.34
C ARG A 71 -22.50 -1.02 7.03
N ASP A 72 -21.71 -0.92 8.08
CA ASP A 72 -20.25 -0.90 7.97
C ASP A 72 -19.67 -2.19 7.37
N SER A 73 -18.78 -2.04 6.39
CA SER A 73 -18.16 -3.14 5.65
C SER A 73 -17.29 -4.06 6.53
N PHE A 74 -16.76 -3.57 7.65
CA PHE A 74 -15.96 -4.39 8.57
C PHE A 74 -16.88 -5.11 9.56
N TRP A 75 -17.68 -4.34 10.30
CA TRP A 75 -18.47 -4.89 11.41
C TRP A 75 -19.47 -5.94 10.95
N SER A 76 -20.10 -5.73 9.79
CA SER A 76 -21.06 -6.69 9.22
C SER A 76 -20.47 -8.08 8.94
N CYS A 77 -19.15 -8.18 8.77
CA CYS A 77 -18.42 -9.43 8.56
C CYS A 77 -17.84 -10.03 9.84
N ILE A 78 -17.63 -9.20 10.86
CA ILE A 78 -17.14 -9.62 12.16
C ILE A 78 -18.28 -10.20 13.02
N THR A 79 -19.46 -9.57 12.99
CA THR A 79 -20.60 -9.93 13.85
C THR A 79 -21.46 -11.07 13.32
N GLY A 80 -21.33 -11.43 12.04
CA GLY A 80 -22.16 -12.45 11.41
C GLY A 80 -21.82 -12.62 9.92
N LYS A 81 -22.60 -13.47 9.22
CA LYS A 81 -22.40 -13.72 7.78
C LYS A 81 -23.53 -13.16 6.91
N GLU A 82 -24.68 -12.92 7.52
CA GLU A 82 -25.94 -12.57 6.87
C GLU A 82 -25.88 -11.21 6.20
N ASN A 83 -25.10 -10.29 6.76
CA ASN A 83 -24.96 -8.92 6.27
C ASN A 83 -23.56 -8.62 5.71
N CYS A 84 -22.65 -9.59 5.70
CA CYS A 84 -21.30 -9.37 5.19
C CYS A 84 -21.30 -9.35 3.66
N SER A 85 -21.06 -8.17 3.09
CA SER A 85 -21.01 -7.96 1.63
C SER A 85 -19.91 -8.77 0.97
N SER A 86 -18.76 -8.92 1.64
CA SER A 86 -17.62 -9.69 1.11
C SER A 86 -18.00 -11.15 0.86
N LEU A 87 -18.74 -11.78 1.77
CA LEU A 87 -19.20 -13.17 1.63
C LEU A 87 -20.25 -13.34 0.52
N GLN A 88 -20.96 -12.29 0.17
CA GLN A 88 -22.04 -12.32 -0.83
C GLN A 88 -21.58 -11.91 -2.22
N ASN A 89 -20.38 -11.34 -2.34
CA ASN A 89 -19.89 -10.76 -3.57
C ASN A 89 -19.71 -11.83 -4.67
N PRO A 90 -20.49 -11.80 -5.76
CA PRO A 90 -20.40 -12.79 -6.82
C PRO A 90 -19.14 -12.64 -7.70
N GLY A 91 -18.55 -11.44 -7.76
CA GLY A 91 -17.26 -11.22 -8.41
C GLY A 91 -16.09 -11.88 -7.65
N ILE A 92 -16.26 -12.10 -6.34
CA ILE A 92 -15.26 -12.76 -5.49
C ILE A 92 -15.52 -14.27 -5.41
N TRP A 93 -16.74 -14.66 -5.04
CA TRP A 93 -17.09 -16.03 -4.67
C TRP A 93 -17.96 -16.77 -5.70
N GLY A 94 -18.35 -16.11 -6.79
CA GLY A 94 -19.29 -16.65 -7.77
C GLY A 94 -20.75 -16.52 -7.35
N PRO A 95 -21.69 -17.02 -8.17
CA PRO A 95 -23.12 -16.69 -8.07
C PRO A 95 -23.79 -17.17 -6.78
N LYS A 96 -23.16 -18.08 -6.03
CA LYS A 96 -23.68 -18.60 -4.76
C LYS A 96 -23.11 -17.86 -3.54
N GLY A 97 -22.25 -16.87 -3.74
CA GLY A 97 -21.44 -16.29 -2.68
C GLY A 97 -20.52 -17.35 -2.04
N ARG A 98 -20.05 -17.05 -0.83
CA ARG A 98 -19.21 -17.94 -0.04
C ARG A 98 -19.98 -19.19 0.40
N VAL A 99 -19.46 -20.37 0.07
CA VAL A 99 -20.09 -21.67 0.34
C VAL A 99 -19.50 -22.36 1.58
N TYR A 100 -20.23 -22.36 2.69
CA TYR A 100 -19.83 -23.09 3.90
C TYR A 100 -20.34 -24.54 3.91
N ASN A 101 -19.51 -25.48 4.37
CA ASN A 101 -19.85 -26.90 4.48
C ASN A 101 -19.03 -27.60 5.59
N LYS A 102 -19.16 -28.92 5.76
CA LYS A 102 -18.43 -29.68 6.81
C LYS A 102 -16.89 -29.54 6.71
N LYS A 103 -16.34 -29.39 5.51
CA LYS A 103 -14.90 -29.21 5.27
C LYS A 103 -14.46 -27.76 5.49
N TYR A 104 -15.33 -26.81 5.18
CA TYR A 104 -15.09 -25.37 5.31
C TYR A 104 -16.23 -24.73 6.13
N PRO A 105 -16.29 -24.98 7.45
CA PRO A 105 -17.36 -24.47 8.29
C PRO A 105 -17.28 -22.94 8.40
N TYR A 106 -18.39 -22.31 8.75
CA TYR A 106 -18.36 -20.91 9.21
C TYR A 106 -17.82 -20.90 10.64
N GLU A 107 -16.84 -20.04 10.89
CA GLU A 107 -16.11 -19.99 12.16
C GLU A 107 -16.28 -18.66 12.89
N GLY A 108 -17.12 -17.77 12.36
CA GLY A 108 -17.52 -16.57 13.07
C GLY A 108 -18.70 -16.85 14.02
N PRO A 109 -19.19 -15.80 14.71
CA PRO A 109 -18.68 -14.43 14.66
C PRO A 109 -17.30 -14.28 15.33
N TYR A 110 -16.51 -13.30 14.87
CA TYR A 110 -15.12 -13.08 15.32
C TYR A 110 -15.07 -11.97 16.38
N LEU A 111 -15.82 -12.15 17.47
CA LEU A 111 -16.09 -11.07 18.44
C LEU A 111 -14.88 -10.67 19.29
N ASP A 112 -13.85 -11.52 19.35
CA ASP A 112 -12.55 -11.18 19.93
C ASP A 112 -11.87 -10.00 19.21
N ARG A 113 -12.21 -9.78 17.93
CA ARG A 113 -11.71 -8.66 17.13
C ARG A 113 -12.45 -7.35 17.38
N LYS A 114 -13.45 -7.33 18.25
CA LYS A 114 -14.21 -6.12 18.56
C LYS A 114 -13.28 -5.06 19.17
N PRO A 115 -13.29 -3.81 18.70
CA PRO A 115 -12.50 -2.73 19.31
C PRO A 115 -12.84 -2.58 20.80
N ILE A 116 -11.86 -2.18 21.60
CA ILE A 116 -12.06 -1.98 23.05
C ILE A 116 -13.17 -0.95 23.36
N ALA A 117 -13.69 -0.99 24.58
CA ALA A 117 -14.79 -0.14 25.03
C ALA A 117 -14.47 1.36 24.87
N GLU A 118 -13.21 1.74 25.03
CA GLU A 118 -12.72 3.11 24.85
C GLU A 118 -12.91 3.61 23.42
N LEU A 119 -12.84 2.71 22.43
CA LEU A 119 -13.13 3.00 21.02
C LEU A 119 -14.61 2.78 20.66
N LYS A 120 -15.49 2.57 21.65
CA LYS A 120 -16.93 2.33 21.49
C LYS A 120 -17.30 1.02 20.77
N GLY A 121 -16.42 0.02 20.73
CA GLY A 121 -16.73 -1.27 20.11
C GLY A 121 -16.88 -1.16 18.59
N PHE A 122 -17.99 -1.65 18.03
CA PHE A 122 -18.31 -1.52 16.59
C PHE A 122 -18.74 -0.08 16.27
N TYR A 123 -17.78 0.83 16.33
CA TYR A 123 -17.99 2.27 16.22
C TYR A 123 -18.46 2.69 14.83
N LYS A 124 -19.11 3.85 14.77
CA LYS A 124 -19.38 4.52 13.49
C LYS A 124 -18.05 5.06 12.95
N ARG A 125 -17.70 4.73 11.70
CA ARG A 125 -16.38 5.02 11.10
C ARG A 125 -15.97 6.50 11.12
N ASP A 126 -16.94 7.41 11.10
CA ASP A 126 -16.74 8.86 11.13
C ASP A 126 -17.04 9.48 12.52
N ASP A 127 -17.06 8.68 13.59
CA ASP A 127 -17.22 9.17 14.97
C ASP A 127 -15.98 9.98 15.40
N PRO A 128 -16.10 11.30 15.63
CA PRO A 128 -14.95 12.15 15.92
C PRO A 128 -14.25 11.81 17.24
N GLU A 129 -14.95 11.25 18.22
CA GLU A 129 -14.35 10.88 19.51
C GLU A 129 -13.52 9.60 19.39
N VAL A 130 -13.97 8.66 18.55
CA VAL A 130 -13.21 7.44 18.26
C VAL A 130 -11.97 7.79 17.46
N ILE A 131 -12.13 8.55 16.38
CA ILE A 131 -11.01 9.05 15.56
C ILE A 131 -9.98 9.79 16.43
N LYS A 132 -10.43 10.66 17.34
CA LYS A 132 -9.52 11.37 18.25
C LYS A 132 -8.69 10.39 19.07
N LYS A 133 -9.32 9.36 19.66
CA LYS A 133 -8.60 8.33 20.44
C LYS A 133 -7.68 7.50 19.57
N GLN A 134 -8.07 7.13 18.35
CA GLN A 134 -7.20 6.43 17.40
C GLN A 134 -5.92 7.24 17.14
N LEU A 135 -6.05 8.54 16.84
CA LEU A 135 -4.91 9.43 16.61
C LEU A 135 -4.04 9.58 17.87
N GLU A 136 -4.65 9.71 19.05
CA GLU A 136 -3.95 9.76 20.33
C GLU A 136 -3.16 8.48 20.60
N TYR A 137 -3.76 7.30 20.39
CA TYR A 137 -3.09 6.01 20.55
C TYR A 137 -1.96 5.81 19.55
N MET A 138 -2.16 6.12 18.27
CA MET A 138 -1.07 6.07 17.29
C MET A 138 0.12 6.90 17.80
N LYS A 139 -0.13 8.15 18.16
CA LYS A 139 0.92 9.08 18.61
C LYS A 139 1.62 8.61 19.87
N SER A 140 0.86 8.21 20.90
CA SER A 140 1.40 7.89 22.23
C SER A 140 2.20 6.58 22.27
N TYR A 141 1.95 5.68 21.32
CA TYR A 141 2.60 4.38 21.23
C TYR A 141 3.71 4.32 20.16
N GLY A 142 4.18 5.47 19.68
CA GLY A 142 5.38 5.55 18.83
C GLY A 142 5.11 5.41 17.33
N ILE A 143 3.88 5.64 16.87
CA ILE A 143 3.58 5.81 15.43
C ILE A 143 3.69 7.30 15.09
N ASP A 144 4.46 7.63 14.06
CA ASP A 144 4.73 9.01 13.65
C ASP A 144 3.73 9.52 12.61
N PHE A 145 3.25 8.63 11.73
CA PHE A 145 2.28 8.97 10.69
C PHE A 145 1.38 7.81 10.31
N PHE A 146 0.24 8.13 9.69
CA PHE A 146 -0.58 7.14 9.01
C PHE A 146 -0.64 7.40 7.49
N ALA A 147 -0.57 6.33 6.70
CA ALA A 147 -0.82 6.35 5.27
C ALA A 147 -2.26 5.89 5.03
N TYR A 148 -3.15 6.80 4.62
CA TYR A 148 -4.57 6.52 4.47
C TYR A 148 -4.86 5.94 3.10
N ASP A 149 -5.48 4.77 3.06
CA ASP A 149 -5.89 4.11 1.82
C ASP A 149 -7.02 4.91 1.15
N TRP A 150 -6.67 5.52 0.04
CA TRP A 150 -7.43 6.57 -0.62
C TRP A 150 -7.90 6.10 -1.99
N PHE A 151 -9.20 6.20 -2.22
CA PHE A 151 -9.87 5.65 -3.41
C PHE A 151 -10.51 6.75 -4.24
N TYR A 152 -10.52 6.56 -5.55
CA TYR A 152 -11.10 7.52 -6.48
C TYR A 152 -11.90 6.82 -7.56
N GLY A 153 -13.17 7.19 -7.72
CA GLY A 153 -14.00 6.69 -8.80
C GLY A 153 -13.85 7.56 -10.03
N ARG A 154 -13.18 7.08 -11.09
CA ARG A 154 -12.92 7.89 -12.31
C ARG A 154 -14.17 8.25 -13.13
N HIS A 155 -15.29 7.54 -12.94
CA HIS A 155 -16.41 7.53 -13.88
C HIS A 155 -17.62 8.39 -13.48
N TYR A 156 -17.65 8.93 -12.26
CA TYR A 156 -18.81 9.64 -11.74
C TYR A 156 -18.94 11.05 -12.31
N TYR A 157 -19.97 11.29 -13.12
CA TYR A 157 -20.40 12.64 -13.44
C TYR A 157 -21.46 13.11 -12.44
N TYR A 158 -21.33 14.36 -11.98
CA TYR A 158 -22.21 14.99 -11.01
C TYR A 158 -22.53 16.44 -11.42
N HIS A 159 -23.48 17.04 -10.72
CA HIS A 159 -24.14 18.29 -11.06
C HIS A 159 -23.95 19.30 -9.93
N LEU A 160 -23.17 20.36 -10.17
CA LEU A 160 -22.80 21.30 -9.11
C LEU A 160 -23.97 22.18 -8.61
N TYR A 161 -25.01 22.36 -9.43
CA TYR A 161 -26.20 23.11 -9.02
C TYR A 161 -27.24 22.23 -8.31
N PHE A 162 -26.99 20.92 -8.22
CA PHE A 162 -27.81 20.01 -7.45
C PHE A 162 -27.32 19.94 -6.00
N GLY A 163 -28.18 20.35 -5.06
CA GLY A 163 -27.84 20.52 -3.63
C GLY A 163 -27.01 19.39 -3.02
N PRO A 164 -27.43 18.11 -3.12
CA PRO A 164 -26.67 16.97 -2.60
C PRO A 164 -25.27 16.76 -3.20
N GLN A 165 -25.02 17.24 -4.42
CA GLN A 165 -23.76 17.07 -5.14
C GLN A 165 -22.90 18.35 -5.17
N SER A 166 -23.45 19.48 -4.75
CA SER A 166 -22.81 20.80 -4.81
C SER A 166 -21.49 20.90 -4.03
N LYS A 167 -21.29 20.00 -3.06
CA LYS A 167 -20.09 19.95 -2.21
C LYS A 167 -19.00 19.00 -2.73
N ILE A 168 -19.26 18.26 -3.80
CA ILE A 168 -18.25 17.38 -4.39
C ILE A 168 -17.17 18.26 -5.03
N TYR A 169 -15.91 18.01 -4.66
CA TYR A 169 -14.77 18.78 -5.15
C TYR A 169 -14.77 18.85 -6.69
N TYR A 170 -14.61 20.05 -7.24
CA TYR A 170 -14.32 20.27 -8.65
C TYR A 170 -13.31 21.42 -8.78
N PRO A 171 -12.22 21.29 -9.56
CA PRO A 171 -11.22 22.34 -9.61
C PRO A 171 -11.82 23.68 -10.05
N LYS A 172 -11.44 24.76 -9.36
CA LYS A 172 -12.00 26.09 -9.58
C LYS A 172 -11.80 26.53 -11.04
N GLY A 173 -12.88 26.96 -11.68
CA GLY A 173 -12.86 27.49 -13.04
C GLY A 173 -12.82 26.43 -14.15
N TRP A 174 -12.87 25.13 -13.81
CA TRP A 174 -13.02 24.08 -14.81
C TRP A 174 -14.41 24.10 -15.43
N LYS A 175 -14.51 23.64 -16.69
CA LYS A 175 -15.72 23.74 -17.50
C LYS A 175 -16.86 22.92 -16.89
N ILE A 176 -18.04 23.52 -16.85
CA ILE A 176 -19.30 22.85 -16.51
C ILE A 176 -20.33 23.11 -17.62
N ASP A 177 -21.32 22.24 -17.72
CA ASP A 177 -22.51 22.45 -18.54
C ASP A 177 -23.62 23.08 -17.68
N THR A 178 -23.78 24.40 -17.82
CA THR A 178 -24.80 25.16 -17.09
C THR A 178 -26.22 24.83 -17.52
N ASN A 179 -26.42 24.24 -18.72
CA ASN A 179 -27.72 23.81 -19.20
C ASN A 179 -28.14 22.44 -18.63
N ARG A 180 -27.27 21.80 -17.86
CA ARG A 180 -27.51 20.52 -17.19
C ARG A 180 -27.14 20.60 -15.71
N ASP A 181 -27.72 21.55 -14.99
CA ASP A 181 -27.52 21.73 -13.55
C ASP A 181 -26.04 21.83 -13.13
N GLY A 182 -25.21 22.44 -13.98
CA GLY A 182 -23.78 22.57 -13.72
C GLY A 182 -23.05 21.22 -13.76
N ARG A 183 -23.42 20.34 -14.70
CA ARG A 183 -22.75 19.05 -14.90
C ARG A 183 -21.27 19.26 -15.15
N VAL A 184 -20.42 18.56 -14.42
CA VAL A 184 -18.96 18.65 -14.60
C VAL A 184 -18.53 18.12 -15.96
N ALA A 185 -17.57 18.78 -16.62
CA ALA A 185 -17.01 18.26 -17.88
C ALA A 185 -15.99 17.14 -17.67
N VAL A 186 -15.42 17.03 -16.47
CA VAL A 186 -14.44 15.99 -16.11
C VAL A 186 -14.96 15.20 -14.91
N PRO A 187 -15.22 13.89 -15.07
CA PRO A 187 -15.83 13.08 -14.04
C PRO A 187 -14.86 12.78 -12.90
N GLY A 188 -15.43 12.13 -11.90
CA GLY A 188 -14.76 11.44 -10.83
C GLY A 188 -14.78 12.17 -9.51
N LEU A 189 -14.74 11.39 -8.43
CA LEU A 189 -14.83 11.85 -7.05
C LEU A 189 -14.10 10.89 -6.11
N VAL A 190 -13.80 11.37 -4.91
CA VAL A 190 -13.22 10.56 -3.83
C VAL A 190 -14.26 9.57 -3.33
N GLU A 191 -13.92 8.29 -3.31
CA GLU A 191 -14.75 7.26 -2.69
C GLU A 191 -14.32 7.05 -1.25
N TRP A 192 -15.30 6.83 -0.36
CA TRP A 192 -15.06 6.55 1.06
C TRP A 192 -14.21 7.63 1.80
N GLY A 193 -14.32 8.88 1.33
CA GLY A 193 -13.53 10.01 1.85
C GLY A 193 -14.09 10.69 3.10
N ASP A 194 -15.33 10.37 3.52
CA ASP A 194 -15.97 11.03 4.66
C ASP A 194 -15.23 10.79 5.97
N GLN A 195 -14.73 9.57 6.19
CA GLN A 195 -13.93 9.24 7.37
C GLN A 195 -12.61 10.02 7.40
N LEU A 196 -11.89 10.08 6.27
CA LEU A 196 -10.67 10.91 6.17
C LEU A 196 -10.98 12.37 6.47
N LYS A 197 -12.07 12.92 5.93
CA LYS A 197 -12.46 14.29 6.18
C LYS A 197 -12.63 14.57 7.68
N VAL A 198 -13.40 13.75 8.39
CA VAL A 198 -13.56 13.91 9.85
C VAL A 198 -12.23 13.73 10.58
N MET A 199 -11.41 12.76 10.17
CA MET A 199 -10.08 12.55 10.72
C MET A 199 -9.17 13.77 10.59
N LEU A 200 -9.16 14.41 9.43
CA LEU A 200 -8.39 15.62 9.17
C LEU A 200 -8.92 16.84 9.93
N GLU A 201 -10.23 16.93 10.14
CA GLU A 201 -10.86 17.97 10.96
C GLU A 201 -10.55 17.80 12.46
N VAL A 202 -10.59 16.55 12.96
CA VAL A 202 -10.22 16.22 14.34
C VAL A 202 -8.74 16.48 14.57
N ASN A 203 -7.85 15.99 13.70
CA ASN A 203 -6.41 16.20 13.80
C ASN A 203 -6.05 17.69 13.81
N ALA A 204 -6.68 18.50 12.94
CA ALA A 204 -6.44 19.93 12.88
C ALA A 204 -6.81 20.69 14.18
N LYS A 205 -7.75 20.17 14.97
CA LYS A 205 -8.19 20.74 16.26
C LYS A 205 -7.28 20.34 17.43
N LEU A 206 -6.42 19.32 17.27
CA LEU A 206 -5.46 18.93 18.30
C LEU A 206 -4.34 19.97 18.44
N PRO A 207 -3.76 20.13 19.64
CA PRO A 207 -2.51 20.86 19.83
C PRO A 207 -1.43 20.40 18.84
N LYS A 208 -0.58 21.33 18.36
CA LYS A 208 0.35 21.07 17.23
C LYS A 208 1.27 19.87 17.48
N GLU A 209 1.73 19.70 18.70
CA GLU A 209 2.58 18.59 19.17
C GLU A 209 1.86 17.24 19.20
N LYS A 210 0.53 17.24 19.29
CA LYS A 210 -0.33 16.04 19.26
C LYS A 210 -0.85 15.71 17.86
N GLN A 211 -0.66 16.59 16.87
CA GLN A 211 -1.09 16.31 15.50
C GLN A 211 -0.27 15.15 14.93
N MET A 212 -0.97 14.20 14.32
CA MET A 212 -0.36 13.13 13.54
C MET A 212 0.02 13.65 12.16
N LYS A 213 1.18 13.21 11.67
CA LYS A 213 1.47 13.35 10.24
C LYS A 213 0.68 12.31 9.46
N TRP A 214 0.42 12.58 8.18
CA TRP A 214 -0.28 11.60 7.34
C TRP A 214 0.05 11.74 5.86
N ALA A 215 -0.11 10.66 5.11
CA ALA A 215 0.07 10.63 3.67
C ALA A 215 -1.10 9.91 2.99
N ILE A 216 -1.28 10.19 1.70
CA ILE A 216 -2.14 9.38 0.83
C ILE A 216 -1.42 8.06 0.52
N ASN A 217 -2.10 6.94 0.72
CA ASN A 217 -1.83 5.68 0.03
C ASN A 217 -2.87 5.52 -1.08
N TRP A 218 -2.47 5.77 -2.32
CA TRP A 218 -3.39 5.78 -3.44
C TRP A 218 -3.72 4.36 -3.90
N CYS A 219 -4.93 3.91 -3.62
CA CYS A 219 -5.43 2.54 -3.85
C CYS A 219 -6.44 2.46 -5.00
N ASP A 220 -6.39 3.42 -5.91
CA ASP A 220 -7.23 3.42 -7.11
C ASP A 220 -6.76 2.35 -8.11
N ASP A 221 -7.64 2.00 -9.04
CA ASP A 221 -7.43 1.04 -10.12
C ASP A 221 -7.66 -0.44 -9.76
N SER A 222 -8.77 -0.76 -9.08
CA SER A 222 -9.31 -2.14 -9.07
C SER A 222 -9.87 -2.56 -10.44
N HIS A 223 -10.16 -3.85 -10.66
CA HIS A 223 -10.74 -4.31 -11.92
C HIS A 223 -12.14 -3.72 -12.15
N GLU A 224 -12.95 -3.67 -11.10
CA GLU A 224 -14.32 -3.14 -11.12
C GLU A 224 -14.34 -1.67 -11.51
N ARG A 225 -13.47 -0.85 -10.89
CA ARG A 225 -13.34 0.58 -11.21
C ARG A 225 -12.92 0.81 -12.67
N TRP A 226 -12.06 -0.04 -13.19
CA TRP A 226 -11.68 0.01 -14.60
C TRP A 226 -12.84 -0.33 -15.53
N MET A 227 -13.64 -1.34 -15.18
CA MET A 227 -14.84 -1.66 -15.95
C MET A 227 -15.86 -0.52 -15.92
N HIS A 228 -16.11 0.10 -14.75
CA HIS A 228 -16.98 1.27 -14.65
C HIS A 228 -16.47 2.48 -15.44
N TRP A 229 -15.15 2.68 -15.51
CA TRP A 229 -14.55 3.68 -16.39
C TRP A 229 -14.88 3.40 -17.87
N LEU A 230 -14.73 2.15 -18.31
CA LEU A 230 -15.03 1.78 -19.71
C LEU A 230 -16.53 1.85 -20.04
N GLU A 231 -17.41 1.72 -19.05
CA GLU A 231 -18.87 1.84 -19.21
C GLU A 231 -19.36 3.24 -19.59
N ILE A 232 -18.57 4.30 -19.33
CA ILE A 232 -18.95 5.70 -19.63
C ILE A 232 -19.48 5.87 -21.07
N GLY A 233 -18.83 5.20 -22.02
CA GLY A 233 -19.16 5.31 -23.45
C GLY A 233 -20.23 4.33 -23.94
N SER A 234 -20.70 3.42 -23.08
CA SER A 234 -21.56 2.30 -23.47
C SER A 234 -22.95 2.75 -23.92
N PRO A 235 -23.63 1.99 -24.81
CA PRO A 235 -25.03 2.23 -25.15
C PRO A 235 -25.95 2.25 -23.94
N ASP A 236 -25.72 1.36 -22.96
CA ASP A 236 -26.56 1.24 -21.77
C ASP A 236 -26.44 2.47 -20.86
N ALA A 237 -25.22 3.00 -20.66
CA ALA A 237 -25.01 4.23 -19.90
C ALA A 237 -25.73 5.44 -20.53
N LYS A 238 -25.79 5.49 -21.87
CA LYS A 238 -26.52 6.52 -22.61
C LYS A 238 -28.03 6.31 -22.56
N ALA A 239 -28.50 5.07 -22.74
CA ALA A 239 -29.92 4.73 -22.72
C ALA A 239 -30.56 5.08 -21.36
N ARG A 240 -29.86 4.84 -20.25
CA ARG A 240 -30.30 5.20 -18.90
C ARG A 240 -29.99 6.65 -18.50
N LYS A 241 -29.44 7.46 -19.42
CA LYS A 241 -29.05 8.87 -19.22
C LYS A 241 -28.07 9.10 -18.06
N ALA A 242 -27.22 8.11 -17.76
CA ALA A 242 -26.10 8.31 -16.84
C ALA A 242 -24.96 9.11 -17.48
N ASN A 243 -24.79 8.91 -18.79
CA ASN A 243 -23.83 9.62 -19.62
C ASN A 243 -24.49 10.16 -20.89
N TYR A 244 -23.87 11.18 -21.48
CA TYR A 244 -24.41 11.88 -22.64
C TYR A 244 -23.53 11.71 -23.89
N GLU A 245 -24.05 12.10 -25.04
CA GLU A 245 -23.29 12.09 -26.29
C GLU A 245 -21.98 12.91 -26.15
N GLY A 246 -20.89 12.35 -26.66
CA GLY A 246 -19.54 12.90 -26.52
C GLY A 246 -18.79 12.43 -25.26
N GLU A 247 -19.48 12.04 -24.19
CA GLU A 247 -18.83 11.47 -23.01
C GLU A 247 -18.37 10.04 -23.31
N LYS A 248 -17.06 9.84 -23.31
CA LYS A 248 -16.44 8.54 -23.58
C LYS A 248 -15.12 8.43 -22.83
N PRO A 249 -14.70 7.21 -22.46
CA PRO A 249 -13.45 6.97 -21.77
C PRO A 249 -12.31 6.97 -22.80
N ASP A 250 -11.97 8.13 -23.35
CA ASP A 250 -10.83 8.28 -24.25
C ASP A 250 -9.57 8.72 -23.50
N LYS A 251 -8.45 8.76 -24.24
CA LYS A 251 -7.13 9.11 -23.72
C LYS A 251 -7.09 10.52 -23.13
N GLU A 252 -7.76 11.48 -23.77
CA GLU A 252 -7.76 12.87 -23.33
C GLU A 252 -8.49 12.99 -21.99
N LEU A 253 -9.68 12.39 -21.89
CA LEU A 253 -10.43 12.36 -20.63
C LEU A 253 -9.67 11.60 -19.54
N TYR A 254 -9.02 10.47 -19.86
CA TYR A 254 -8.22 9.70 -18.90
C TYR A 254 -7.09 10.56 -18.28
N LEU A 255 -6.35 11.29 -19.12
CA LEU A 255 -5.30 12.22 -18.66
C LEU A 255 -5.90 13.39 -17.86
N LYS A 256 -7.04 13.94 -18.28
CA LYS A 256 -7.72 15.02 -17.54
C LYS A 256 -8.26 14.57 -16.19
N VAL A 257 -8.75 13.35 -16.07
CA VAL A 257 -9.13 12.76 -14.78
C VAL A 257 -7.89 12.55 -13.91
N HIS A 258 -6.76 12.09 -14.48
CA HIS A 258 -5.50 12.00 -13.74
C HIS A 258 -5.02 13.37 -13.22
N GLU A 259 -5.04 14.41 -14.07
CA GLU A 259 -4.74 15.79 -13.66
C GLU A 259 -5.69 16.26 -12.54
N LYS A 260 -6.99 15.95 -12.63
CA LYS A 260 -7.99 16.27 -11.60
C LYS A 260 -7.66 15.60 -10.25
N ILE A 261 -7.19 14.35 -10.26
CA ILE A 261 -6.77 13.64 -9.04
C ILE A 261 -5.60 14.37 -8.38
N THR A 262 -4.55 14.71 -9.14
CA THR A 262 -3.41 15.46 -8.60
C THR A 262 -3.82 16.85 -8.10
N GLN A 263 -4.67 17.55 -8.85
CA GLN A 263 -5.16 18.88 -8.49
C GLN A 263 -5.99 18.83 -7.19
N LEU A 264 -6.79 17.78 -7.00
CA LEU A 264 -7.49 17.52 -5.75
C LEU A 264 -6.51 17.39 -4.58
N TRP A 265 -5.47 16.57 -4.72
CA TRP A 265 -4.46 16.43 -3.67
C TRP A 265 -3.78 17.76 -3.32
N ILE A 266 -3.46 18.56 -4.33
CA ILE A 266 -2.86 19.89 -4.17
C ILE A 266 -3.78 20.84 -3.40
N ASP A 267 -5.06 20.87 -3.75
CA ASP A 267 -6.02 21.83 -3.21
C ASP A 267 -6.48 21.45 -1.80
N GLU A 268 -6.74 20.17 -1.57
CA GLU A 268 -7.33 19.68 -0.31
C GLU A 268 -6.27 19.22 0.71
N TYR A 269 -5.13 18.69 0.27
CA TYR A 269 -4.24 17.92 1.15
C TYR A 269 -2.80 18.47 1.26
N PHE A 270 -2.09 18.69 0.16
CA PHE A 270 -0.63 18.96 0.17
C PHE A 270 -0.25 20.25 0.90
N LYS A 271 -1.17 21.23 0.97
CA LYS A 271 -0.94 22.50 1.68
C LYS A 271 -1.08 22.37 3.19
N ARG A 272 -1.66 21.28 3.70
CA ARG A 272 -1.82 21.09 5.13
C ARG A 272 -0.48 20.97 5.84
N GLY A 273 -0.39 21.53 7.05
CA GLY A 273 0.80 21.47 7.89
C GLY A 273 1.04 20.08 8.49
N ASP A 274 0.01 19.24 8.54
CA ASP A 274 0.07 17.86 9.02
C ASP A 274 0.27 16.83 7.89
N TYR A 275 0.29 17.24 6.62
CA TYR A 275 0.63 16.34 5.52
C TYR A 275 2.12 15.95 5.58
N LEU A 276 2.42 14.68 5.37
CA LEU A 276 3.77 14.12 5.38
C LEU A 276 4.54 14.61 4.14
N LYS A 277 5.69 15.21 4.39
CA LYS A 277 6.58 15.79 3.38
C LYS A 277 7.99 15.29 3.62
N GLU A 278 8.74 15.17 2.53
CA GLU A 278 10.17 15.00 2.58
C GLU A 278 10.86 16.26 3.14
N LYS A 279 12.12 16.12 3.57
CA LYS A 279 12.96 17.24 4.05
C LYS A 279 13.03 18.41 3.06
N ASP A 280 12.93 18.15 1.76
CA ASP A 280 12.93 19.16 0.69
C ASP A 280 11.55 19.82 0.46
N GLY A 281 10.55 19.46 1.26
CA GLY A 281 9.19 20.00 1.22
C GLY A 281 8.24 19.31 0.25
N ARG A 282 8.69 18.31 -0.54
CA ARG A 282 7.79 17.58 -1.45
C ARG A 282 6.80 16.71 -0.67
N PRO A 283 5.49 16.76 -0.99
CA PRO A 283 4.51 15.83 -0.44
C PRO A 283 4.86 14.39 -0.83
N ILE A 284 4.75 13.47 0.14
CA ILE A 284 4.91 12.04 -0.08
C ILE A 284 3.56 11.43 -0.47
N VAL A 285 3.55 10.59 -1.50
CA VAL A 285 2.39 9.79 -1.91
C VAL A 285 2.84 8.33 -2.02
N TYR A 286 2.20 7.47 -1.24
CA TYR A 286 2.29 6.03 -1.40
C TYR A 286 1.38 5.62 -2.56
N PHE A 287 1.86 4.73 -3.42
CA PHE A 287 1.16 4.28 -4.61
C PHE A 287 0.96 2.77 -4.54
N TYR A 288 -0.28 2.37 -4.30
CA TYR A 288 -0.63 0.97 -4.17
C TYR A 288 -0.61 0.27 -5.53
N PHE A 289 0.20 -0.79 -5.63
CA PHE A 289 0.29 -1.65 -6.81
C PHE A 289 0.41 -0.93 -8.16
N PRO A 290 1.58 -0.29 -8.44
CA PRO A 290 1.81 0.48 -9.68
C PRO A 290 1.47 -0.25 -10.99
N GLN A 291 1.58 -1.59 -11.02
CA GLN A 291 1.25 -2.42 -12.18
C GLN A 291 -0.22 -2.29 -12.62
N ASP A 292 -1.12 -2.01 -11.68
CA ASP A 292 -2.53 -1.85 -11.98
C ASP A 292 -2.76 -0.59 -12.80
N ALA A 293 -2.25 0.56 -12.35
CA ALA A 293 -2.30 1.80 -13.11
C ALA A 293 -1.55 1.68 -14.45
N GLU A 294 -0.39 1.00 -14.47
CA GLU A 294 0.39 0.78 -15.69
C GLU A 294 -0.41 0.02 -16.76
N SER A 295 -1.02 -1.10 -16.38
CA SER A 295 -1.75 -1.95 -17.32
C SER A 295 -2.93 -1.23 -17.98
N ARG A 296 -3.58 -0.33 -17.25
CA ARG A 296 -4.71 0.49 -17.71
C ARG A 296 -4.25 1.68 -18.54
N ALA A 297 -3.16 2.35 -18.14
CA ALA A 297 -2.53 3.39 -18.95
C ALA A 297 -2.12 2.85 -20.34
N ALA A 298 -1.60 1.63 -20.39
CA ALA A 298 -1.19 0.97 -21.63
C ALA A 298 -2.34 0.78 -22.63
N PHE A 299 -3.61 0.70 -22.19
CA PHE A 299 -4.77 0.68 -23.08
C PHE A 299 -4.84 1.94 -23.97
N TYR A 300 -4.41 3.08 -23.46
CA TYR A 300 -4.33 4.36 -24.19
C TYR A 300 -2.96 4.62 -24.83
N GLY A 301 -2.10 3.61 -24.90
CA GLY A 301 -0.72 3.74 -25.36
C GLY A 301 0.11 4.68 -24.47
N LEU A 302 -0.24 4.80 -23.19
CA LEU A 302 0.52 5.54 -22.18
C LEU A 302 1.39 4.58 -21.37
N LYS A 303 2.52 5.07 -20.88
CA LYS A 303 3.32 4.43 -19.84
C LYS A 303 2.88 4.97 -18.48
N LEU A 304 3.16 4.23 -17.40
CA LEU A 304 2.96 4.75 -16.04
C LEU A 304 3.74 6.04 -15.80
N LYS A 305 4.95 6.15 -16.36
CA LYS A 305 5.78 7.36 -16.29
C LYS A 305 5.05 8.59 -16.82
N ASP A 306 4.25 8.47 -17.88
CA ASP A 306 3.52 9.62 -18.44
C ASP A 306 2.50 10.18 -17.44
N LEU A 307 1.91 9.30 -16.63
CA LEU A 307 0.98 9.69 -15.55
C LEU A 307 1.73 10.34 -14.39
N LEU A 308 2.82 9.74 -13.92
CA LEU A 308 3.62 10.30 -12.84
C LEU A 308 4.24 11.65 -13.24
N ASP A 309 4.74 11.79 -14.47
CA ASP A 309 5.23 13.06 -15.01
C ASP A 309 4.12 14.13 -15.07
N LEU A 310 2.89 13.76 -15.45
CA LEU A 310 1.74 14.67 -15.41
C LEU A 310 1.45 15.13 -13.97
N SER A 311 1.49 14.22 -12.99
CA SER A 311 1.36 14.58 -11.58
C SER A 311 2.47 15.53 -11.11
N GLN A 312 3.73 15.25 -11.50
CA GLN A 312 4.88 16.12 -11.19
C GLN A 312 4.71 17.53 -11.79
N ALA A 313 4.31 17.61 -13.07
CA ALA A 313 4.09 18.88 -13.76
C ALA A 313 2.95 19.69 -13.13
N THR A 314 1.86 19.01 -12.73
CA THR A 314 0.71 19.64 -12.06
C THR A 314 1.12 20.21 -10.69
N ALA A 315 1.88 19.45 -9.90
CA ALA A 315 2.40 19.92 -8.61
C ALA A 315 3.38 21.10 -8.76
N LYS A 316 4.29 21.05 -9.75
CA LYS A 316 5.22 22.14 -10.05
C LYS A 316 4.52 23.41 -10.48
N LYS A 317 3.49 23.30 -11.31
CA LYS A 317 2.64 24.44 -11.69
C LYS A 317 1.93 25.07 -10.48
N ALA A 318 1.62 24.28 -9.47
CA ALA A 318 1.02 24.75 -8.22
C ALA A 318 2.06 25.27 -7.18
N GLY A 319 3.35 25.30 -7.53
CA GLY A 319 4.42 25.86 -6.69
C GLY A 319 5.15 24.87 -5.79
N PHE A 320 4.90 23.56 -5.91
CA PHE A 320 5.69 22.54 -5.23
C PHE A 320 6.94 22.17 -6.03
N SER A 321 8.02 21.72 -5.38
CA SER A 321 9.21 21.21 -6.09
C SER A 321 8.94 19.91 -6.88
N GLY A 322 7.84 19.22 -6.55
CA GLY A 322 7.40 17.95 -7.13
C GLY A 322 6.60 17.15 -6.11
N ILE A 323 6.48 15.85 -6.35
CA ILE A 323 5.89 14.84 -5.45
C ILE A 323 6.95 13.75 -5.23
N LYS A 324 7.07 13.18 -4.04
CA LYS A 324 7.86 11.96 -3.82
C LYS A 324 6.91 10.75 -3.86
N PHE A 325 7.08 9.87 -4.84
CA PHE A 325 6.26 8.66 -4.97
C PHE A 325 6.98 7.43 -4.40
N ILE A 326 6.29 6.69 -3.54
CA ILE A 326 6.75 5.42 -2.96
C ILE A 326 5.84 4.30 -3.42
N ALA A 327 6.38 3.28 -4.08
CA ALA A 327 5.59 2.14 -4.55
C ALA A 327 5.24 1.20 -3.39
N VAL A 328 3.97 0.86 -3.20
CA VAL A 328 3.53 -0.19 -2.28
C VAL A 328 3.31 -1.46 -3.07
N THR A 329 4.08 -2.50 -2.74
CA THR A 329 4.22 -3.72 -3.56
C THR A 329 3.86 -4.99 -2.79
N ALA A 330 3.85 -6.12 -3.50
CA ALA A 330 3.67 -7.47 -2.94
C ALA A 330 5.02 -8.15 -2.74
N GLY A 331 5.06 -9.47 -2.53
CA GLY A 331 6.29 -10.25 -2.37
C GLY A 331 6.85 -10.85 -3.68
N PRO A 332 8.16 -11.21 -3.78
CA PRO A 332 8.72 -11.97 -4.89
C PRO A 332 7.95 -13.26 -5.15
N MET A 333 7.84 -13.57 -6.43
CA MET A 333 7.00 -14.65 -6.93
C MET A 333 7.85 -15.68 -7.64
N LEU A 334 7.43 -16.93 -7.62
CA LEU A 334 8.05 -18.01 -8.37
C LEU A 334 7.60 -18.02 -9.83
N GLU A 335 8.40 -18.63 -10.69
CA GLU A 335 8.07 -18.78 -12.12
C GLU A 335 6.71 -19.47 -12.34
N ARG A 336 6.38 -20.47 -11.52
CA ARG A 336 5.08 -21.16 -11.57
C ARG A 336 3.88 -20.25 -11.26
N GLU A 337 4.13 -19.11 -10.61
CA GLU A 337 3.12 -18.11 -10.24
C GLU A 337 2.99 -17.00 -11.28
N ARG A 338 3.76 -17.01 -12.38
CA ARG A 338 3.71 -15.99 -13.44
C ARG A 338 2.31 -15.77 -14.00
N ALA A 339 1.48 -16.81 -14.04
CA ALA A 339 0.08 -16.70 -14.45
C ALA A 339 -0.74 -15.72 -13.57
N TYR A 340 -0.29 -15.46 -12.35
CA TYR A 340 -0.85 -14.48 -11.40
C TYR A 340 0.06 -13.26 -11.21
N GLY A 341 1.15 -13.16 -11.97
CA GLY A 341 2.11 -12.07 -11.90
C GLY A 341 1.51 -10.70 -12.27
N LEU A 342 2.31 -9.68 -12.05
CA LEU A 342 1.97 -8.26 -12.19
C LEU A 342 1.76 -7.92 -13.67
N PRO A 343 0.53 -7.63 -14.11
CA PRO A 343 0.28 -7.32 -15.51
C PRO A 343 0.78 -5.93 -15.87
N THR A 344 1.29 -5.77 -17.08
CA THR A 344 1.75 -4.46 -17.59
C THR A 344 0.90 -3.97 -18.77
N LYS A 345 -0.14 -4.72 -19.13
CA LYS A 345 -1.03 -4.38 -20.23
C LYS A 345 -2.43 -4.94 -20.01
N TRP A 346 -3.46 -4.12 -20.23
CA TRP A 346 -4.83 -4.59 -20.37
C TRP A 346 -5.28 -4.53 -21.84
N VAL A 347 -5.99 -5.55 -22.30
CA VAL A 347 -6.47 -5.66 -23.68
C VAL A 347 -7.95 -6.00 -23.68
N ALA A 348 -8.76 -5.16 -24.31
CA ALA A 348 -10.19 -5.39 -24.52
C ALA A 348 -10.42 -6.63 -25.39
N LYS A 349 -11.47 -7.41 -25.09
CA LYS A 349 -11.94 -8.49 -25.97
C LYS A 349 -12.39 -7.95 -27.32
N ASN A 350 -13.08 -6.80 -27.29
CA ASN A 350 -13.52 -6.06 -28.45
C ASN A 350 -13.11 -4.59 -28.29
N PRO A 351 -12.15 -4.07 -29.07
CA PRO A 351 -11.71 -2.67 -28.97
C PRO A 351 -12.82 -1.65 -29.21
N SER A 352 -13.87 -2.00 -29.95
CA SER A 352 -15.03 -1.11 -30.17
C SER A 352 -16.06 -1.16 -29.04
N LYS A 353 -15.95 -2.14 -28.14
CA LYS A 353 -16.84 -2.35 -26.99
C LYS A 353 -16.05 -2.78 -25.75
N PRO A 354 -15.11 -1.96 -25.27
CA PRO A 354 -14.20 -2.35 -24.19
C PRO A 354 -14.91 -2.66 -22.86
N TRP A 355 -16.13 -2.14 -22.65
CA TRP A 355 -16.97 -2.45 -21.49
C TRP A 355 -17.48 -3.91 -21.46
N GLU A 356 -17.37 -4.68 -22.55
CA GLU A 356 -17.68 -6.12 -22.56
C GLU A 356 -16.55 -6.97 -21.90
N GLY A 357 -15.49 -6.31 -21.43
CA GLY A 357 -14.40 -6.92 -20.70
C GLY A 357 -13.13 -7.11 -21.52
N GLY A 358 -12.11 -7.64 -20.85
CA GLY A 358 -10.76 -7.77 -21.40
C GLY A 358 -9.92 -8.76 -20.62
N SER A 359 -8.61 -8.71 -20.87
CA SER A 359 -7.62 -9.55 -20.22
C SER A 359 -6.39 -8.73 -19.83
N TYR A 360 -5.84 -9.04 -18.67
CA TYR A 360 -4.54 -8.55 -18.25
C TYR A 360 -3.43 -9.46 -18.78
N GLN A 361 -2.46 -8.86 -19.45
CA GLN A 361 -1.38 -9.51 -20.21
C GLN A 361 0.00 -9.00 -19.77
N ASN A 362 1.06 -9.57 -20.33
CA ASN A 362 2.45 -9.23 -20.04
C ASN A 362 2.76 -9.29 -18.54
N LYS A 363 2.44 -10.44 -17.93
CA LYS A 363 2.57 -10.66 -16.48
C LYS A 363 4.04 -10.88 -16.10
N GLN A 364 4.54 -10.01 -15.24
CA GLN A 364 5.90 -10.03 -14.70
C GLN A 364 5.89 -10.61 -13.29
N LEU A 365 6.96 -11.29 -12.91
CA LEU A 365 7.21 -11.57 -11.50
C LEU A 365 7.64 -10.26 -10.82
N LEU A 366 7.39 -10.12 -9.52
CA LEU A 366 7.72 -8.88 -8.83
C LEU A 366 9.21 -8.50 -8.97
N GLN A 367 10.11 -9.47 -8.88
CA GLN A 367 11.56 -9.26 -9.03
C GLN A 367 12.00 -8.78 -10.42
N GLU A 368 11.14 -8.94 -11.42
CA GLU A 368 11.33 -8.38 -12.77
C GLU A 368 10.72 -6.99 -12.90
N TYR A 369 9.65 -6.72 -12.14
CA TYR A 369 8.94 -5.44 -12.12
C TYR A 369 9.71 -4.36 -11.35
N VAL A 370 10.14 -4.67 -10.13
CA VAL A 370 10.78 -3.73 -9.19
C VAL A 370 11.96 -2.93 -9.78
N PRO A 371 12.90 -3.53 -10.57
CA PRO A 371 13.98 -2.77 -11.19
C PRO A 371 13.52 -1.59 -12.07
N ARG A 372 12.25 -1.58 -12.51
CA ARG A 372 11.68 -0.56 -13.41
C ARG A 372 11.13 0.65 -12.64
N LEU A 373 10.87 0.52 -11.34
CA LEU A 373 10.20 1.55 -10.52
C LEU A 373 10.94 2.90 -10.57
N LYS A 374 12.26 2.90 -10.42
CA LYS A 374 13.05 4.15 -10.44
C LYS A 374 12.91 4.90 -11.77
N SER A 375 12.98 4.18 -12.91
CA SER A 375 12.84 4.81 -14.23
C SER A 375 11.41 5.24 -14.56
N MET A 376 10.41 4.70 -13.85
CA MET A 376 9.02 5.17 -13.91
C MET A 376 8.81 6.49 -13.15
N GLY A 377 9.67 6.82 -12.19
CA GLY A 377 9.57 8.02 -11.36
C GLY A 377 9.27 7.77 -9.88
N PHE A 378 9.41 6.53 -9.40
CA PHE A 378 9.40 6.23 -7.96
C PHE A 378 10.77 6.47 -7.33
N GLU A 379 10.77 6.95 -6.09
CA GLU A 379 11.96 7.22 -5.28
C GLU A 379 12.07 6.28 -4.08
N GLY A 380 11.22 5.26 -4.05
CA GLY A 380 11.30 4.20 -3.08
C GLY A 380 10.21 3.17 -3.25
N MET A 381 10.28 2.15 -2.42
CA MET A 381 9.24 1.15 -2.31
C MET A 381 9.08 0.65 -0.88
N THR A 382 7.93 0.05 -0.64
CA THR A 382 7.59 -0.70 0.55
C THR A 382 6.60 -1.80 0.16
N ALA A 383 5.96 -2.42 1.14
CA ALA A 383 4.88 -3.35 0.91
C ALA A 383 3.75 -3.16 1.91
N TYR A 384 2.59 -3.70 1.54
CA TYR A 384 1.43 -3.76 2.40
C TYR A 384 1.51 -5.00 3.30
N VAL A 385 1.33 -6.19 2.71
CA VAL A 385 1.52 -7.49 3.38
C VAL A 385 2.25 -8.47 2.45
N TYR A 386 3.16 -9.27 3.00
CA TYR A 386 3.76 -10.40 2.28
C TYR A 386 3.13 -11.72 2.73
N HIS A 387 2.67 -12.53 1.77
CA HIS A 387 2.05 -13.85 2.04
C HIS A 387 3.01 -15.02 1.92
N ASN A 388 4.13 -14.80 1.24
CA ASN A 388 5.14 -15.81 0.95
C ASN A 388 6.48 -15.11 0.70
N PHE A 389 7.55 -15.89 0.61
CA PHE A 389 8.82 -15.49 0.01
C PHE A 389 9.34 -16.69 -0.78
N MET A 390 9.35 -16.58 -2.11
CA MET A 390 9.75 -17.65 -3.01
C MET A 390 9.01 -18.97 -2.69
N GLU A 391 9.72 -20.05 -2.36
CA GLU A 391 9.13 -21.37 -2.10
C GLU A 391 8.43 -21.50 -0.74
N LYS A 392 8.52 -20.49 0.13
CA LYS A 392 7.97 -20.56 1.49
C LYS A 392 6.72 -19.69 1.65
N ASP A 393 5.61 -20.35 1.94
CA ASP A 393 4.34 -19.75 2.32
C ASP A 393 4.28 -19.38 3.81
N ASN A 394 3.51 -18.34 4.14
CA ASN A 394 3.16 -18.02 5.52
C ASN A 394 1.98 -18.89 5.97
N LYS A 395 2.27 -19.99 6.68
CA LYS A 395 1.26 -20.87 7.31
C LYS A 395 1.22 -20.73 8.83
N SER A 396 2.19 -20.02 9.38
CA SER A 396 2.32 -19.67 10.78
C SER A 396 3.01 -18.31 10.89
N TYR A 397 2.91 -17.66 12.05
CA TYR A 397 3.61 -16.39 12.24
C TYR A 397 5.13 -16.56 12.31
N ALA A 398 5.63 -17.74 12.70
CA ALA A 398 7.04 -18.09 12.59
C ALA A 398 7.50 -18.08 11.11
N ASP A 399 6.72 -18.68 10.21
CA ASP A 399 7.00 -18.63 8.77
C ASP A 399 6.98 -17.19 8.27
N MET A 400 5.97 -16.41 8.67
CA MET A 400 5.89 -14.99 8.30
C MET A 400 7.12 -14.20 8.75
N ARG A 401 7.64 -14.43 9.95
CA ARG A 401 8.87 -13.76 10.40
C ARG A 401 10.08 -14.15 9.55
N GLU A 402 10.17 -15.40 9.12
CA GLU A 402 11.26 -15.88 8.26
C GLU A 402 11.15 -15.31 6.85
N THR A 403 9.96 -15.36 6.23
CA THR A 403 9.75 -14.85 4.88
C THR A 403 9.98 -13.34 4.81
N TYR A 404 9.50 -12.56 5.80
CA TYR A 404 9.76 -11.13 5.90
C TYR A 404 11.27 -10.82 5.95
N LYS A 405 12.07 -11.58 6.70
CA LYS A 405 13.54 -11.42 6.70
C LYS A 405 14.14 -11.68 5.31
N GLY A 406 13.60 -12.63 4.56
CA GLY A 406 13.96 -12.88 3.17
C GLY A 406 13.73 -11.66 2.28
N HIS A 407 12.52 -11.07 2.34
CA HIS A 407 12.19 -9.83 1.61
C HIS A 407 13.11 -8.68 2.01
N TRP A 408 13.27 -8.47 3.32
CA TRP A 408 14.09 -7.40 3.86
C TRP A 408 15.52 -7.49 3.34
N ASN A 409 16.14 -8.66 3.44
CA ASN A 409 17.49 -8.87 2.94
C ASN A 409 17.58 -8.67 1.42
N MET A 410 16.66 -9.26 0.64
CA MET A 410 16.68 -9.18 -0.82
C MET A 410 16.61 -7.73 -1.30
N TRP A 411 15.66 -6.96 -0.77
CA TRP A 411 15.40 -5.62 -1.24
C TRP A 411 16.37 -4.58 -0.68
N SER A 412 16.70 -4.66 0.61
CA SER A 412 17.72 -3.77 1.18
C SER A 412 19.09 -3.97 0.52
N GLU A 413 19.49 -5.22 0.22
CA GLU A 413 20.74 -5.47 -0.50
C GLU A 413 20.70 -4.99 -1.95
N LYS A 414 19.54 -5.07 -2.61
CA LYS A 414 19.36 -4.57 -3.98
C LYS A 414 19.58 -3.05 -4.07
N PHE A 415 19.02 -2.31 -3.11
CA PHE A 415 19.06 -0.83 -3.12
C PHE A 415 20.18 -0.23 -2.27
N LYS A 416 21.02 -1.06 -1.62
CA LYS A 416 22.09 -0.56 -0.73
C LYS A 416 23.08 0.42 -1.37
N ALA A 417 23.22 0.41 -2.69
CA ALA A 417 24.15 1.26 -3.44
C ALA A 417 23.46 2.46 -4.12
N ASP A 418 22.14 2.62 -3.94
CA ASP A 418 21.34 3.67 -4.54
C ASP A 418 20.73 4.56 -3.44
N PRO A 419 21.39 5.66 -3.05
CA PRO A 419 20.89 6.53 -1.98
C PRO A 419 19.62 7.31 -2.36
N ASP A 420 19.22 7.31 -3.64
CA ASP A 420 18.04 8.02 -4.13
C ASP A 420 16.81 7.10 -4.26
N PHE A 421 16.91 5.84 -3.80
CA PHE A 421 15.80 4.89 -3.83
C PHE A 421 15.68 4.14 -2.49
N GLU A 422 14.70 4.53 -1.69
CA GLU A 422 14.51 3.96 -0.37
C GLU A 422 13.72 2.65 -0.38
N TYR A 423 14.10 1.68 0.45
CA TYR A 423 13.25 0.54 0.77
C TYR A 423 12.79 0.65 2.22
N GLN A 424 11.55 1.10 2.40
CA GLN A 424 10.94 1.26 3.71
C GLN A 424 10.50 -0.11 4.23
N VAL A 425 11.04 -0.54 5.37
CA VAL A 425 10.93 -1.91 5.88
C VAL A 425 9.47 -2.20 6.28
N PRO A 426 8.76 -3.12 5.59
CA PRO A 426 7.38 -3.43 5.91
C PRO A 426 7.28 -4.46 7.05
N VAL A 427 6.28 -4.31 7.91
CA VAL A 427 5.96 -5.22 9.02
C VAL A 427 4.45 -5.47 9.03
N ALA A 428 4.02 -6.71 9.25
CA ALA A 428 2.62 -7.07 9.47
C ALA A 428 2.44 -7.80 10.80
N MET A 429 1.30 -7.59 11.47
CA MET A 429 0.96 -8.30 12.71
C MET A 429 0.61 -9.77 12.45
N GLY A 430 0.11 -10.10 11.27
CA GLY A 430 -0.36 -11.44 10.94
C GLY A 430 -1.28 -11.44 9.74
N TRP A 431 -2.03 -12.53 9.57
CA TRP A 431 -3.02 -12.69 8.51
C TRP A 431 -4.09 -13.72 8.88
N ASP A 432 -5.36 -13.34 8.73
CA ASP A 432 -6.51 -14.20 8.92
C ASP A 432 -7.77 -13.61 8.25
N MET A 433 -7.96 -13.97 6.98
CA MET A 433 -9.03 -13.47 6.10
C MET A 433 -10.37 -14.18 6.30
N ARG A 434 -10.51 -15.04 7.32
CA ARG A 434 -11.72 -15.83 7.56
C ARG A 434 -12.99 -14.97 7.77
N PRO A 435 -12.96 -13.74 8.34
CA PRO A 435 -14.15 -12.87 8.35
C PRO A 435 -14.64 -12.47 6.96
N ALA A 436 -13.72 -12.29 6.01
CA ALA A 436 -14.04 -12.02 4.61
C ALA A 436 -14.27 -13.30 3.78
N GLY A 437 -14.24 -14.48 4.41
CA GLY A 437 -14.53 -15.77 3.78
C GLY A 437 -13.30 -16.66 3.57
N GLY A 438 -12.09 -16.17 3.83
CA GLY A 438 -10.85 -16.95 3.77
C GLY A 438 -9.99 -16.62 2.55
N THR A 439 -8.72 -17.01 2.66
CA THR A 439 -7.66 -16.60 1.74
C THR A 439 -7.85 -17.16 0.33
N TRP A 440 -7.62 -16.29 -0.67
CA TRP A 440 -7.70 -16.57 -2.11
C TRP A 440 -9.06 -17.10 -2.54
N PRO A 441 -10.05 -16.21 -2.62
CA PRO A 441 -11.41 -16.57 -3.02
C PRO A 441 -11.45 -17.16 -4.42
N GLN A 442 -12.38 -18.08 -4.64
CA GLN A 442 -12.65 -18.68 -5.94
C GLN A 442 -14.12 -18.54 -6.29
N GLN A 443 -14.40 -18.48 -7.60
CA GLN A 443 -15.75 -18.45 -8.18
C GLN A 443 -16.59 -19.70 -7.86
N THR A 444 -16.00 -20.74 -7.26
CA THR A 444 -16.72 -21.91 -6.73
C THR A 444 -17.36 -21.66 -5.36
N GLY A 445 -17.06 -20.53 -4.73
CA GLY A 445 -17.47 -20.19 -3.37
C GLY A 445 -16.57 -20.77 -2.27
N ILE A 446 -15.47 -21.43 -2.63
CA ILE A 446 -14.54 -22.11 -1.71
C ILE A 446 -13.16 -21.45 -1.78
N PRO A 447 -12.50 -21.13 -0.65
CA PRO A 447 -11.15 -20.56 -0.67
C PRO A 447 -10.15 -21.59 -1.22
N SER A 448 -9.19 -21.14 -2.04
CA SER A 448 -8.17 -22.06 -2.58
C SER A 448 -7.05 -22.36 -1.59
N GLU A 449 -6.72 -21.44 -0.68
CA GLU A 449 -5.60 -21.60 0.26
C GLU A 449 -5.97 -21.30 1.73
N PRO A 450 -6.98 -21.98 2.30
CA PRO A 450 -7.40 -21.75 3.69
C PRO A 450 -6.34 -22.09 4.74
N ILE A 451 -5.26 -22.79 4.35
CA ILE A 451 -4.11 -23.06 5.22
C ILE A 451 -3.23 -21.82 5.47
N LYS A 452 -3.41 -20.75 4.67
CA LYS A 452 -2.72 -19.47 4.87
C LYS A 452 -3.48 -18.53 5.79
N ASP A 453 -4.71 -18.86 6.17
CA ASP A 453 -5.39 -18.19 7.26
C ASP A 453 -4.80 -18.67 8.60
N ARG A 454 -4.98 -17.88 9.68
CA ARG A 454 -4.47 -18.15 11.05
C ARG A 454 -2.97 -17.96 11.22
N VAL A 455 -2.40 -17.04 10.47
CA VAL A 455 -1.06 -16.54 10.74
C VAL A 455 -1.16 -15.51 11.86
N HIS A 456 -1.27 -16.00 13.10
CA HIS A 456 -1.49 -15.15 14.28
C HIS A 456 -0.20 -14.93 15.05
N SER A 457 0.04 -13.68 15.44
CA SER A 457 1.09 -13.31 16.39
C SER A 457 0.53 -13.10 17.78
N ASP A 458 1.44 -12.96 18.73
CA ASP A 458 1.19 -12.46 20.08
C ASP A 458 2.15 -11.28 20.36
N LYS A 459 2.01 -10.64 21.53
CA LYS A 459 2.90 -9.53 21.95
C LYS A 459 4.38 -9.87 21.78
N LYS A 460 4.82 -11.03 22.28
CA LYS A 460 6.24 -11.42 22.29
C LYS A 460 6.78 -11.63 20.88
N SER A 461 6.05 -12.34 20.03
CA SER A 461 6.48 -12.65 18.66
C SER A 461 6.40 -11.43 17.75
N PHE A 462 5.42 -10.54 17.94
CA PHE A 462 5.33 -9.27 17.24
C PHE A 462 6.47 -8.32 17.64
N LEU A 463 6.72 -8.13 18.94
CA LEU A 463 7.88 -7.40 19.45
C LEU A 463 9.18 -7.91 18.81
N ALA A 464 9.39 -9.22 18.77
CA ALA A 464 10.58 -9.81 18.14
C ALA A 464 10.69 -9.49 16.63
N LYS A 465 9.56 -9.38 15.91
CA LYS A 465 9.55 -8.97 14.49
C LYS A 465 9.89 -7.48 14.33
N LEU A 466 9.39 -6.61 15.22
CA LEU A 466 9.73 -5.18 15.22
C LEU A 466 11.21 -4.94 15.52
N VAL A 467 11.79 -5.66 16.49
CA VAL A 467 13.23 -5.61 16.79
C VAL A 467 14.06 -6.05 15.57
N ASP A 468 13.65 -7.10 14.86
CA ASP A 468 14.34 -7.53 13.65
C ASP A 468 14.22 -6.48 12.53
N ALA A 469 13.06 -5.85 12.37
CA ALA A 469 12.84 -4.78 11.41
C ALA A 469 13.71 -3.54 11.71
N GLN A 470 13.79 -3.14 12.99
CA GLN A 470 14.66 -2.05 13.42
C GLN A 470 16.14 -2.34 13.11
N LYS A 471 16.60 -3.57 13.34
CA LYS A 471 17.98 -3.97 13.00
C LYS A 471 18.27 -3.85 11.51
N VAL A 472 17.33 -4.24 10.64
CA VAL A 472 17.45 -4.06 9.19
C VAL A 472 17.49 -2.57 8.85
N SER A 473 16.55 -1.78 9.35
CA SER A 473 16.50 -0.32 9.11
C SER A 473 17.82 0.34 9.50
N LYS A 474 18.32 0.11 10.73
CA LYS A 474 19.62 0.64 11.20
C LYS A 474 20.79 0.22 10.33
N LYS A 475 20.80 -1.03 9.83
CA LYS A 475 21.88 -1.55 8.97
C LYS A 475 21.95 -0.83 7.62
N TYR A 476 20.80 -0.51 7.02
CA TYR A 476 20.74 0.04 5.65
C TYR A 476 20.33 1.50 5.57
N ARG A 477 20.17 2.18 6.72
CA ARG A 477 19.61 3.53 6.84
C ARG A 477 20.23 4.55 5.90
N SER A 478 21.55 4.50 5.72
CA SER A 478 22.29 5.47 4.91
C SER A 478 21.88 5.47 3.43
N THR A 479 21.23 4.42 2.95
CA THR A 479 20.81 4.29 1.55
C THR A 479 19.33 3.94 1.38
N ASN A 480 18.72 3.25 2.34
CA ASN A 480 17.34 2.78 2.24
C ASN A 480 16.34 3.64 3.05
N GLY A 481 16.80 4.74 3.66
CA GLY A 481 15.98 5.54 4.57
C GLY A 481 15.77 4.88 5.93
N ASN A 482 15.05 5.55 6.83
CA ASN A 482 14.81 5.11 8.22
C ASN A 482 13.34 4.73 8.49
N THR A 483 12.51 4.57 7.45
CA THR A 483 11.07 4.32 7.61
C THR A 483 10.74 2.84 7.82
N ILE A 484 9.94 2.56 8.84
CA ILE A 484 9.26 1.27 9.06
C ILE A 484 7.78 1.46 8.72
N MET A 485 7.22 0.61 7.85
CA MET A 485 5.80 0.63 7.50
C MET A 485 5.07 -0.55 8.12
N ILE A 486 4.11 -0.29 9.00
CA ILE A 486 3.31 -1.31 9.65
C ILE A 486 1.97 -1.44 8.93
N CYS A 487 1.65 -2.63 8.46
CA CYS A 487 0.27 -2.99 8.13
C CYS A 487 -0.35 -3.77 9.28
N CYS A 488 -1.52 -3.40 9.77
CA CYS A 488 -2.27 -2.16 9.48
C CYS A 488 -2.94 -1.66 10.76
N TRP A 489 -3.42 -0.40 10.77
CA TRP A 489 -4.18 0.10 11.92
C TRP A 489 -5.42 -0.77 12.13
N ASN A 490 -6.25 -0.93 11.11
CA ASN A 490 -7.62 -1.45 11.25
C ASN A 490 -8.09 -2.35 10.08
N GLU A 491 -7.19 -3.10 9.42
CA GLU A 491 -7.59 -4.03 8.34
C GLU A 491 -8.22 -5.31 8.92
N TYR A 492 -9.43 -5.16 9.47
CA TYR A 492 -10.15 -6.19 10.22
C TYR A 492 -10.53 -7.40 9.37
N LEU A 493 -10.85 -7.19 8.10
CA LEU A 493 -11.31 -8.23 7.19
C LEU A 493 -10.20 -9.20 6.80
N GLU A 494 -8.96 -8.71 6.70
CA GLU A 494 -7.77 -9.53 6.46
C GLU A 494 -7.13 -10.06 7.74
N GLY A 495 -7.58 -9.60 8.91
CA GLY A 495 -7.02 -10.02 10.19
C GLY A 495 -5.62 -9.47 10.46
N ASN A 496 -5.29 -8.33 9.87
CA ASN A 496 -4.01 -7.65 10.05
C ASN A 496 -4.24 -6.24 10.61
N TYR A 497 -4.59 -6.15 11.90
CA TYR A 497 -4.92 -4.90 12.58
C TYR A 497 -4.15 -4.79 13.90
N ILE A 498 -3.61 -3.60 14.19
CA ILE A 498 -2.94 -3.29 15.46
C ILE A 498 -3.79 -2.42 16.39
N GLU A 499 -4.95 -1.96 15.91
CA GLU A 499 -5.94 -1.24 16.71
C GLU A 499 -6.37 -2.11 17.92
N PRO A 500 -6.42 -1.53 19.13
CA PRO A 500 -6.77 -2.27 20.33
C PRO A 500 -8.14 -2.95 20.25
N THR A 501 -8.18 -4.23 20.58
CA THR A 501 -9.40 -5.07 20.58
C THR A 501 -9.62 -5.75 21.93
N GLU A 502 -10.83 -6.27 22.17
CA GLU A 502 -11.14 -7.07 23.36
C GLU A 502 -10.27 -8.33 23.47
N GLY A 503 -9.82 -8.90 22.33
CA GLY A 503 -8.95 -10.07 22.29
C GLY A 503 -7.47 -9.79 22.56
N HIS A 504 -6.91 -8.71 22.01
CA HIS A 504 -5.47 -8.40 22.11
C HIS A 504 -5.13 -7.24 23.04
N GLY A 505 -6.12 -6.47 23.52
CA GLY A 505 -5.88 -5.26 24.29
C GLY A 505 -4.92 -4.31 23.57
N PHE A 506 -3.89 -3.85 24.26
CA PHE A 506 -2.85 -2.96 23.73
C PHE A 506 -1.56 -3.66 23.30
N ASP A 507 -1.51 -5.00 23.27
CA ASP A 507 -0.29 -5.79 23.07
C ASP A 507 0.58 -5.32 21.88
N TYR A 508 -0.05 -5.05 20.74
CA TYR A 508 0.65 -4.59 19.54
C TYR A 508 1.18 -3.17 19.68
N LEU A 509 0.40 -2.25 20.25
CA LEU A 509 0.82 -0.87 20.46
C LEU A 509 1.94 -0.78 21.50
N GLU A 510 1.85 -1.53 22.60
CA GLU A 510 2.91 -1.63 23.60
C GLU A 510 4.20 -2.19 23.01
N SER A 511 4.12 -3.16 22.09
CA SER A 511 5.30 -3.68 21.39
C SER A 511 5.96 -2.62 20.49
N ILE A 512 5.17 -1.76 19.84
CA ILE A 512 5.70 -0.65 19.03
C ILE A 512 6.37 0.38 19.94
N GLN A 513 5.72 0.75 21.05
CA GLN A 513 6.26 1.69 22.02
C GLN A 513 7.56 1.18 22.66
N GLU A 514 7.68 -0.13 22.92
CA GLU A 514 8.92 -0.70 23.48
C GLU A 514 10.12 -0.56 22.53
N VAL A 515 9.90 -0.64 21.21
CA VAL A 515 10.98 -0.60 20.20
C VAL A 515 11.26 0.81 19.69
N PHE A 516 10.20 1.60 19.50
CA PHE A 516 10.22 2.89 18.79
C PHE A 516 9.68 4.07 19.62
N GLY A 517 9.21 3.82 20.85
CA GLY A 517 8.75 4.89 21.73
C GLY A 517 9.88 5.87 22.05
N LYS A 518 9.59 7.16 21.89
CA LYS A 518 10.52 8.25 22.23
C LYS A 518 10.63 8.33 23.75
N LYS A 519 11.85 8.27 24.27
CA LYS A 519 12.12 8.37 25.72
C LYS A 519 12.10 9.79 26.22
#